data_AF-A0A916YJQ1-F1
#
_entry.id   AF-A0A916YJQ1-F1
#
_cell.length_a   1.000
_cell.length_b   1.000
_cell.length_c   1.000
_cell.angle_alpha   90.00
_cell.angle_beta   90.00
_cell.angle_gamma   90.00
#
_symmetry.space_group_name_H-M   'P 1'
#
loop_
_entity.id
_entity.type
_entity.pdbx_description
1 polymer ?
#
loop_
_entity_poly.entity_id
_entity_poly.type
_entity_poly.pdbx_seq_one_letter_code
_entity_poly.pdbx_strand_id
1 'polypeptide(L)'
;MIATALKRVKKSEKGFTLIELLAVIVILGVIAAIAIPLISNVISKSKTKSDFATARQIYDATRIFVTAEKNGEFKESGGLTVPIKTQGAVTGLQEGGYLEPNIVLPSSKEPITGGEVKFLATGELLYVKIVTGTDKTTFYKGSEVLKGEGDVITNNVAPTSP
;
A
#
# COMPACT_ATOMS: atom_id res chain seq x y z
N MET A 1 34.54 -16.03 67.39
CA MET A 1 33.61 -16.55 66.35
C MET A 1 33.43 -15.46 65.30
N ILE A 2 33.20 -15.80 64.01
CA ILE A 2 32.94 -14.92 62.83
C ILE A 2 34.06 -14.91 61.75
N ALA A 3 35.29 -15.38 62.00
CA ALA A 3 36.33 -15.38 60.95
C ALA A 3 36.21 -16.52 59.89
N THR A 4 35.26 -17.44 60.01
CA THR A 4 35.21 -18.66 59.17
C THR A 4 33.98 -18.76 58.26
N ALA A 5 33.11 -17.75 58.24
CA ALA A 5 31.85 -17.80 57.48
C ALA A 5 31.96 -17.27 56.03
N LEU A 6 33.11 -16.74 55.60
CA LEU A 6 33.36 -16.34 54.21
C LEU A 6 34.02 -17.48 53.42
N LYS A 7 33.47 -18.71 53.56
CA LYS A 7 33.87 -19.86 52.75
C LYS A 7 33.41 -19.59 51.31
N ARG A 8 34.27 -18.90 50.56
CA ARG A 8 34.32 -18.75 49.10
C ARG A 8 33.22 -19.52 48.37
N VAL A 9 32.07 -18.88 48.16
CA VAL A 9 31.20 -19.23 47.04
C VAL A 9 31.90 -18.71 45.81
N LYS A 10 32.88 -19.47 45.31
CA LYS A 10 33.48 -19.23 44.00
C LYS A 10 32.42 -19.66 42.98
N LYS A 11 31.44 -18.77 42.75
CA LYS A 11 30.42 -18.93 41.71
C LYS A 11 31.18 -19.12 40.42
N SER A 12 31.18 -20.34 39.89
CA SER A 12 31.76 -20.63 38.58
C SER A 12 30.87 -19.94 37.55
N GLU A 13 31.17 -18.67 37.29
CA GLU A 13 30.66 -17.97 36.13
C GLU A 13 31.21 -18.73 34.91
N LYS A 14 30.44 -19.70 34.41
CA LYS A 14 30.70 -20.34 33.12
C LYS A 14 30.50 -19.25 32.07
N GLY A 15 31.56 -18.51 31.78
CA GLY A 15 31.57 -17.48 30.76
C GLY A 15 31.24 -18.12 29.41
N PHE A 16 30.30 -17.49 28.70
CA PHE A 16 29.98 -17.82 27.31
C PHE A 16 31.27 -17.72 26.49
N THR A 17 31.60 -18.75 25.71
CA THR A 17 32.81 -18.69 24.90
C THR A 17 32.57 -17.86 23.64
N LEU A 18 33.58 -17.12 23.19
CA LEU A 18 33.47 -16.35 21.95
C LEU A 18 33.23 -17.26 20.73
N ILE A 19 33.71 -18.51 20.78
CA ILE A 19 33.52 -19.49 19.72
C ILE A 19 32.05 -19.96 19.62
N GLU A 20 31.36 -20.10 20.74
CA GLU A 20 29.92 -20.41 20.75
C GLU A 20 29.11 -19.26 20.15
N LEU A 21 29.47 -18.01 20.48
CA LEU A 21 28.83 -16.83 19.87
C LEU A 21 29.10 -16.77 18.36
N LEU A 22 30.34 -17.08 17.97
CA LEU A 22 30.77 -17.04 16.58
C LEU A 22 30.04 -18.07 15.71
N ALA A 23 29.89 -19.31 16.18
CA ALA A 23 29.15 -20.34 15.45
C ALA A 23 27.68 -19.92 15.23
N VAL A 24 27.04 -19.29 16.22
CA VAL A 24 25.64 -18.84 16.12
C VAL A 24 25.47 -17.74 15.08
N ILE A 25 26.32 -16.70 15.10
CA ILE A 25 26.20 -15.60 14.13
C ILE A 25 26.48 -16.06 12.69
N VAL A 26 27.33 -17.07 12.49
CA VAL A 26 27.59 -17.66 11.17
C VAL A 26 26.33 -18.35 10.65
N ILE A 27 25.68 -19.18 11.46
CA ILE A 27 24.43 -19.85 11.07
C ILE A 27 23.32 -18.83 10.81
N LEU A 28 23.16 -17.82 11.68
CA LEU A 28 22.19 -16.73 11.49
C LEU A 28 22.49 -15.94 10.22
N GLY A 29 23.76 -15.70 9.89
CA GLY A 29 24.18 -15.02 8.66
C GLY A 29 23.76 -15.76 7.39
N VAL A 30 23.95 -17.08 7.35
CA VAL A 30 23.53 -17.91 6.21
C VAL A 30 22.02 -17.90 6.05
N ILE A 31 21.27 -18.05 7.14
CA ILE A 31 19.79 -17.99 7.11
C ILE A 31 19.32 -16.61 6.66
N ALA A 32 19.89 -15.53 7.21
CA ALA A 32 19.54 -14.17 6.88
C ALA A 32 19.76 -13.85 5.39
N ALA A 33 20.86 -14.35 4.80
CA ALA A 33 21.18 -14.11 3.38
C ALA A 33 20.07 -14.60 2.43
N ILE A 34 19.40 -15.71 2.74
CA ILE A 34 18.30 -16.26 1.93
C ILE A 34 16.95 -15.68 2.36
N ALA A 35 16.73 -15.54 3.67
CA ALA A 35 15.44 -15.13 4.22
C ALA A 35 15.10 -13.67 3.89
N ILE A 36 16.08 -12.74 3.96
CA ILE A 36 15.84 -11.30 3.74
C ILE A 36 15.26 -11.02 2.34
N PRO A 37 15.87 -11.46 1.22
CA PRO A 37 15.30 -11.18 -0.11
C PRO A 37 13.95 -11.86 -0.33
N LEU A 38 13.77 -13.08 0.18
CA LEU A 38 12.50 -13.81 0.07
C LEU A 38 11.36 -13.09 0.81
N ILE A 39 11.60 -12.71 2.06
CA ILE A 39 10.62 -11.99 2.88
C ILE A 39 10.36 -10.60 2.29
N SER A 40 11.39 -9.91 1.80
CA SER A 40 11.25 -8.61 1.14
C SER A 40 10.29 -8.68 -0.06
N ASN A 41 10.43 -9.70 -0.90
CA ASN A 41 9.55 -9.91 -2.06
C ASN A 41 8.11 -10.26 -1.67
N VAL A 42 7.91 -11.03 -0.60
CA VAL A 42 6.56 -11.34 -0.09
C VAL A 42 5.91 -10.07 0.46
N ILE A 43 6.66 -9.26 1.21
CA ILE A 43 6.18 -7.98 1.75
C ILE A 43 5.84 -7.01 0.61
N SER A 44 6.67 -6.90 -0.42
CA SER A 44 6.40 -6.00 -1.55
C SER A 44 5.13 -6.41 -2.30
N LYS A 45 4.95 -7.70 -2.60
CA LYS A 45 3.70 -8.22 -3.19
C LYS A 45 2.48 -7.97 -2.32
N SER A 46 2.59 -8.21 -1.01
CA SER A 46 1.50 -7.94 -0.07
C SER A 46 1.12 -6.46 -0.05
N LYS A 47 2.12 -5.55 -0.09
CA LYS A 47 1.89 -4.11 -0.17
C LYS A 47 1.18 -3.72 -1.46
N THR A 48 1.65 -4.22 -2.60
CA THR A 48 1.00 -3.97 -3.90
C THR A 48 -0.45 -4.45 -3.91
N LYS A 49 -0.72 -5.65 -3.39
CA LYS A 49 -2.09 -6.18 -3.27
C LYS A 49 -2.97 -5.30 -2.38
N SER A 50 -2.44 -4.81 -1.26
CA SER A 50 -3.17 -3.88 -0.40
C SER A 50 -3.44 -2.54 -1.09
N ASP A 51 -2.53 -2.04 -1.93
CA ASP A 51 -2.78 -0.84 -2.73
C ASP A 51 -3.91 -1.06 -3.75
N PHE A 52 -3.96 -2.23 -4.39
CA PHE A 52 -5.09 -2.60 -5.26
C PHE A 52 -6.42 -2.66 -4.49
N ALA A 53 -6.40 -3.14 -3.24
CA ALA A 53 -7.57 -3.09 -2.37
C ALA A 53 -8.00 -1.65 -2.07
N THR A 54 -7.06 -0.74 -1.80
CA THR A 54 -7.35 0.70 -1.66
C THR A 54 -7.93 1.30 -2.94
N ALA A 55 -7.34 0.99 -4.10
CA ALA A 55 -7.87 1.42 -5.40
C ALA A 55 -9.29 0.89 -5.64
N ARG A 56 -9.58 -0.34 -5.20
CA ARG A 56 -10.92 -0.93 -5.27
C ARG A 56 -11.91 -0.22 -4.35
N GLN A 57 -11.51 0.15 -3.14
CA GLN A 57 -12.35 0.95 -2.24
C GLN A 57 -12.68 2.32 -2.85
N ILE A 58 -11.71 2.98 -3.48
CA ILE A 58 -11.92 4.25 -4.20
C ILE A 58 -12.90 4.06 -5.36
N TYR A 59 -12.76 2.97 -6.12
CA TYR A 59 -13.71 2.62 -7.17
C TYR A 59 -15.13 2.42 -6.64
N ASP A 60 -15.30 1.64 -5.57
CA ASP A 60 -16.62 1.38 -4.98
C ASP A 60 -17.25 2.68 -4.44
N ALA A 61 -16.46 3.52 -3.75
CA ALA A 61 -16.88 4.86 -3.33
C ALA A 61 -17.32 5.73 -4.52
N THR A 62 -16.59 5.65 -5.63
CA THR A 62 -16.95 6.39 -6.85
C THR A 62 -18.28 5.90 -7.42
N ARG A 63 -18.55 4.60 -7.43
CA ARG A 63 -19.84 4.08 -7.91
C ARG A 63 -21.02 4.59 -7.08
N ILE A 64 -20.84 4.71 -5.76
CA ILE A 64 -21.85 5.28 -4.87
C ILE A 64 -22.07 6.75 -5.24
N PHE A 65 -21.01 7.53 -5.40
CA PHE A 65 -21.07 8.92 -5.86
C PHE A 65 -21.81 9.05 -7.20
N VAL A 66 -21.48 8.24 -8.21
CA VAL A 66 -22.14 8.30 -9.52
C VAL A 66 -23.63 7.96 -9.40
N THR A 67 -23.99 7.01 -8.55
CA THR A 67 -25.40 6.65 -8.33
C THR A 67 -26.17 7.79 -7.65
N ALA A 68 -25.58 8.42 -6.64
CA ALA A 68 -26.21 9.46 -5.84
C ALA A 68 -26.28 10.82 -6.54
N GLU A 69 -25.17 11.27 -7.14
CA GLU A 69 -25.02 12.64 -7.68
C GLU A 69 -25.19 12.72 -9.19
N LYS A 70 -25.02 11.59 -9.90
CA LYS A 70 -25.08 11.52 -11.36
C LYS A 70 -26.20 10.60 -11.85
N ASN A 71 -27.13 10.21 -10.98
CA ASN A 71 -28.26 9.32 -11.29
C ASN A 71 -27.84 7.99 -11.95
N GLY A 72 -26.63 7.52 -11.69
CA GLY A 72 -26.08 6.31 -12.32
C GLY A 72 -25.61 6.49 -13.76
N GLU A 73 -25.50 7.71 -14.25
CA GLU A 73 -25.05 7.99 -15.61
C GLU A 73 -23.51 8.08 -15.69
N PHE A 74 -22.94 7.29 -16.62
CA PHE A 74 -21.51 7.28 -16.93
C PHE A 74 -21.19 7.97 -18.27
N LYS A 75 -22.20 8.56 -18.92
CA LYS A 75 -22.13 9.08 -20.28
C LYS A 75 -21.75 10.56 -20.29
N GLU A 76 -20.46 10.81 -20.20
CA GLU A 76 -19.84 12.08 -20.60
C GLU A 76 -19.04 11.85 -21.88
N SER A 77 -18.81 12.88 -22.70
CA SER A 77 -18.02 12.75 -23.94
C SER A 77 -16.59 12.28 -23.61
N GLY A 78 -16.27 11.02 -23.92
CA GLY A 78 -14.99 10.38 -23.57
C GLY A 78 -14.99 9.60 -22.23
N GLY A 79 -16.16 9.44 -21.60
CA GLY A 79 -16.35 8.71 -20.35
C GLY A 79 -16.33 9.60 -19.10
N LEU A 80 -16.84 9.09 -17.99
CA LEU A 80 -16.94 9.85 -16.74
C LEU A 80 -15.61 9.83 -15.98
N THR A 81 -15.12 11.01 -15.59
CA THR A 81 -13.95 11.15 -14.70
C THR A 81 -14.41 11.77 -13.39
N VAL A 82 -14.13 11.09 -12.28
CA VAL A 82 -14.46 11.55 -10.92
C VAL A 82 -13.17 11.74 -10.12
N PRO A 83 -12.88 12.95 -9.63
CA PRO A 83 -11.65 13.19 -8.90
C PRO A 83 -11.77 12.75 -7.43
N ILE A 84 -10.66 12.34 -6.81
CA ILE A 84 -10.60 11.93 -5.39
C ILE A 84 -10.73 13.16 -4.48
N LYS A 85 -10.02 14.24 -4.82
CA LYS A 85 -10.16 15.57 -4.22
C LYS A 85 -10.76 16.51 -5.23
N THR A 86 -11.46 17.52 -4.76
CA THR A 86 -12.08 18.52 -5.63
C THR A 86 -11.03 19.13 -6.55
N GLN A 87 -11.27 19.01 -7.85
CA GLN A 87 -10.39 19.54 -8.89
C GLN A 87 -11.21 20.43 -9.82
N GLY A 88 -10.94 21.73 -9.78
CA GLY A 88 -11.73 22.71 -10.53
C GLY A 88 -13.18 22.79 -10.00
N ALA A 89 -14.16 22.66 -10.90
CA ALA A 89 -15.58 22.75 -10.57
C ALA A 89 -16.25 21.41 -10.19
N VAL A 90 -15.50 20.31 -10.19
CA VAL A 90 -16.02 18.97 -9.89
C VAL A 90 -15.71 18.60 -8.44
N THR A 91 -16.74 18.39 -7.64
CA THR A 91 -16.63 17.94 -6.24
C THR A 91 -15.94 16.58 -6.18
N GLY A 92 -14.88 16.49 -5.37
CA GLY A 92 -14.15 15.25 -5.15
C GLY A 92 -14.87 14.30 -4.20
N LEU A 93 -14.48 13.03 -4.23
CA LEU A 93 -15.03 12.00 -3.35
C LEU A 93 -14.81 12.31 -1.86
N GLN A 94 -13.69 12.96 -1.52
CA GLN A 94 -13.38 13.33 -0.14
C GLN A 94 -14.27 14.46 0.37
N GLU A 95 -14.48 15.51 -0.43
CA GLU A 95 -15.35 16.62 -0.04
C GLU A 95 -16.84 16.24 -0.09
N GLY A 96 -17.20 15.31 -0.98
CA GLY A 96 -18.55 14.73 -1.04
C GLY A 96 -18.86 13.74 0.09
N GLY A 97 -17.90 13.42 0.97
CA GLY A 97 -18.09 12.48 2.09
C GLY A 97 -18.18 11.00 1.67
N TYR A 98 -17.88 10.68 0.42
CA TYR A 98 -17.87 9.31 -0.11
C TYR A 98 -16.54 8.59 0.18
N LEU A 99 -15.49 9.34 0.50
CA LEU A 99 -14.17 8.81 0.82
C LEU A 99 -13.56 9.58 2.00
N GLU A 100 -12.87 8.87 2.88
CA GLU A 100 -12.25 9.52 4.05
C GLU A 100 -11.08 10.44 3.64
N PRO A 101 -10.96 11.62 4.28
CA PRO A 101 -9.77 12.44 4.15
C PRO A 101 -8.61 11.78 4.93
N ASN A 102 -7.42 11.73 4.33
CA ASN A 102 -6.18 11.16 4.90
C ASN A 102 -5.98 9.63 4.79
N ILE A 103 -6.49 9.01 3.75
CA ILE A 103 -6.09 7.64 3.40
C ILE A 103 -4.60 7.62 3.01
N VAL A 104 -3.86 6.63 3.50
CA VAL A 104 -2.44 6.39 3.16
C VAL A 104 -2.29 5.11 2.36
N LEU A 105 -1.33 5.07 1.44
CA LEU A 105 -1.03 3.83 0.71
C LEU A 105 -0.19 2.88 1.58
N PRO A 106 -0.55 1.60 1.71
CA PRO A 106 0.25 0.60 2.41
C PRO A 106 1.68 0.44 1.88
N SER A 107 1.89 0.65 0.57
CA SER A 107 3.22 0.55 -0.05
C SER A 107 4.15 1.71 0.28
N SER A 108 3.71 2.95 0.02
CA SER A 108 4.51 4.18 0.15
C SER A 108 4.43 4.78 1.56
N LYS A 109 3.39 4.46 2.33
CA LYS A 109 3.01 5.14 3.58
C LYS A 109 2.81 6.65 3.42
N GLU A 110 2.66 7.12 2.19
CA GLU A 110 2.37 8.51 1.88
C GLU A 110 0.85 8.72 1.81
N PRO A 111 0.35 9.88 2.25
CA PRO A 111 -1.07 10.20 2.13
C PRO A 111 -1.45 10.37 0.65
N ILE A 112 -2.70 9.99 0.34
CA ILE A 112 -3.32 10.28 -0.95
C ILE A 112 -3.58 11.79 -1.01
N THR A 113 -2.83 12.47 -1.87
CA THR A 113 -2.90 13.92 -2.05
C THR A 113 -3.84 14.31 -3.18
N GLY A 114 -4.21 13.38 -4.06
CA GLY A 114 -5.20 13.55 -5.11
C GLY A 114 -5.39 12.27 -5.93
N GLY A 115 -6.05 12.38 -7.08
CA GLY A 115 -6.29 11.25 -7.98
C GLY A 115 -7.64 11.38 -8.70
N GLU A 116 -7.92 10.43 -9.58
CA GLU A 116 -9.19 10.37 -10.30
C GLU A 116 -9.55 8.93 -10.67
N VAL A 117 -10.83 8.63 -10.77
CA VAL A 117 -11.35 7.39 -11.32
C VAL A 117 -11.97 7.69 -12.67
N LYS A 118 -11.56 6.96 -13.70
CA LYS A 118 -12.09 7.12 -15.05
C LYS A 118 -12.87 5.89 -15.49
N PHE A 119 -14.09 6.12 -15.94
CA PHE A 119 -14.97 5.13 -16.54
C PHE A 119 -15.08 5.39 -18.04
N LEU A 120 -15.29 4.34 -18.82
CA LEU A 120 -15.76 4.47 -20.20
C LEU A 120 -17.24 4.89 -20.20
N ALA A 121 -17.73 5.41 -21.33
CA ALA A 121 -19.16 5.74 -21.52
C ALA A 121 -20.09 4.50 -21.40
N THR A 122 -19.51 3.30 -21.45
CA THR A 122 -20.18 2.01 -21.22
C THR A 122 -20.36 1.69 -19.72
N GLY A 123 -19.75 2.46 -18.81
CA GLY A 123 -19.73 2.20 -17.37
C GLY A 123 -18.62 1.24 -16.91
N GLU A 124 -17.76 0.78 -17.82
CA GLU A 124 -16.59 -0.04 -17.47
C GLU A 124 -15.48 0.83 -16.86
N LEU A 125 -14.79 0.31 -15.85
CA LEU A 125 -13.66 0.99 -15.22
C LEU A 125 -12.45 0.97 -16.16
N LEU A 126 -11.93 2.15 -16.52
CA LEU A 126 -10.71 2.26 -17.32
C LEU A 126 -9.48 2.22 -16.41
N TYR A 127 -9.42 3.11 -15.42
CA TYR A 127 -8.33 3.17 -14.45
C TYR A 127 -8.73 3.90 -13.17
N VAL A 128 -7.97 3.65 -12.11
CA VAL A 128 -7.91 4.46 -10.89
C VAL A 128 -6.52 5.11 -10.85
N LYS A 129 -6.47 6.44 -10.89
CA LYS A 129 -5.25 7.23 -10.71
C LYS A 129 -5.18 7.70 -9.27
N ILE A 130 -4.08 7.42 -8.59
CA ILE A 130 -3.82 7.89 -7.22
C ILE A 130 -2.58 8.76 -7.25
N VAL A 131 -2.67 9.95 -6.65
CA VAL A 131 -1.53 10.85 -6.45
C VAL A 131 -1.14 10.80 -4.97
N THR A 132 0.13 10.56 -4.71
CA THR A 132 0.70 10.50 -3.36
C THR A 132 1.78 11.57 -3.19
N GLY A 133 1.90 12.12 -1.97
CA GLY A 133 2.93 13.10 -1.65
C GLY A 133 2.88 14.34 -2.56
N THR A 134 4.05 14.82 -2.99
CA THR A 134 4.16 16.09 -3.72
C THR A 134 3.60 16.02 -5.14
N ASP A 135 3.66 14.88 -5.85
CA ASP A 135 3.07 14.70 -7.21
C ASP A 135 3.25 13.26 -7.77
N LYS A 136 3.50 12.24 -6.92
CA LYS A 136 3.76 10.88 -7.41
C LYS A 136 2.46 10.25 -7.89
N THR A 137 2.31 10.16 -9.21
CA THR A 137 1.11 9.63 -9.86
C THR A 137 1.27 8.14 -10.15
N THR A 138 0.30 7.38 -9.68
CA THR A 138 0.24 5.92 -9.82
C THR A 138 -1.08 5.54 -10.48
N PHE A 139 -1.00 4.81 -11.58
CA PHE A 139 -2.17 4.30 -12.30
C PHE A 139 -2.37 2.82 -12.01
N TYR A 140 -3.61 2.47 -11.67
CA TYR A 140 -4.09 1.11 -11.50
C TYR A 140 -5.10 0.84 -12.60
N LYS A 141 -4.82 -0.16 -13.45
CA LYS A 141 -5.70 -0.50 -14.57
C LYS A 141 -7.02 -1.08 -14.07
N GLY A 142 -8.14 -0.74 -14.73
CA GLY A 142 -9.47 -1.13 -14.26
C GLY A 142 -9.66 -2.63 -14.09
N SER A 143 -9.26 -3.42 -15.08
CA SER A 143 -9.29 -4.89 -15.05
C SER A 143 -8.44 -5.51 -13.92
N GLU A 144 -7.37 -4.85 -13.51
CA GLU A 144 -6.48 -5.31 -12.43
C GLU A 144 -7.01 -4.91 -11.05
N VAL A 145 -7.58 -3.70 -10.93
CA VAL A 145 -8.31 -3.26 -9.72
C VAL A 145 -9.48 -4.18 -9.42
N LEU A 146 -10.20 -4.64 -10.44
CA LEU A 146 -11.31 -5.57 -10.27
C LEU A 146 -10.86 -6.97 -9.84
N LYS A 147 -9.65 -7.39 -10.25
CA LYS A 147 -9.02 -8.65 -9.80
C LYS A 147 -8.32 -8.53 -8.45
N GLY A 148 -7.99 -7.32 -8.02
CA GLY A 148 -7.27 -7.05 -6.77
C GLY A 148 -5.76 -7.34 -6.84
N GLU A 149 -5.21 -7.55 -8.03
CA GLU A 149 -3.79 -7.83 -8.27
C GLU A 149 -3.45 -7.49 -9.73
N GLY A 150 -2.25 -6.94 -9.96
CA GLY A 150 -1.75 -6.57 -11.28
C GLY A 150 -0.48 -5.73 -11.23
N ASP A 151 -0.11 -5.14 -12.36
CA ASP A 151 1.05 -4.27 -12.46
C ASP A 151 0.67 -2.80 -12.23
N VAL A 152 1.48 -2.13 -11.42
CA VAL A 152 1.28 -0.72 -11.10
C VAL A 152 2.03 0.15 -12.10
N ILE A 153 1.35 1.09 -12.75
CA ILE A 153 1.94 1.95 -13.77
C ILE A 153 2.31 3.31 -13.14
N THR A 154 3.60 3.60 -13.04
CA THR A 154 4.12 4.84 -12.40
C THR A 154 4.65 5.87 -13.39
N ASN A 155 4.68 5.57 -14.69
CA ASN A 155 5.33 6.42 -15.71
C ASN A 155 4.47 7.62 -16.19
N ASN A 156 3.46 8.00 -15.42
CA ASN A 156 2.48 9.03 -15.75
C ASN A 156 1.72 8.84 -17.09
N VAL A 157 1.79 7.64 -17.68
CA VAL A 157 1.05 7.28 -18.89
C VAL A 157 -0.26 6.60 -18.49
N ALA A 158 -1.39 7.23 -18.83
CA ALA A 158 -2.70 6.68 -18.51
C ALA A 158 -3.00 5.41 -19.34
N PRO A 159 -3.59 4.37 -18.73
CA PRO A 159 -4.10 3.21 -19.47
C PRO A 159 -5.14 3.64 -20.51
N THR A 160 -4.97 3.18 -21.75
CA THR A 160 -5.90 3.45 -22.87
C THR A 160 -6.96 2.36 -23.03
N SER A 161 -6.87 1.30 -22.25
CA SER A 161 -7.82 0.18 -22.27
C SER A 161 -8.11 -0.29 -20.85
N PRO A 162 -9.34 -0.76 -20.58
CA PRO A 162 -9.75 -1.27 -19.27
C PRO A 162 -8.96 -2.52 -18.88
#